data_AF-A0A674D3Y6-F1
#
_entry.id   AF-A0A674D3Y6-F1
#
_cell.length_a   1.000
_cell.length_b   1.000
_cell.length_c   1.000
_cell.angle_alpha   90.00
_cell.angle_beta   90.00
_cell.angle_gamma   90.00
#
_symmetry.space_group_name_H-M   'P 1'
#
loop_
_entity.id
_entity.type
_entity.pdbx_description
1 polymer ?
#
loop_
_entity_poly.entity_id
_entity_poly.type
_entity_poly.pdbx_seq_one_letter_code
_entity_poly.pdbx_strand_id
1 'polypeptide(L)'
;MPPLPGAELVRTPVHLYRYLLRCCKQLPTRAMQQHYQHAIRQGYNSHTDEDDPERIQLIIQRAISDADWILDKVSIALAVFKLILIDQSDNSMWKD
;
A
#
# COMPACT_ATOMS: atom_id res chain seq x y z
N MET A 1 11.42 -7.50 0.27
CA MET A 1 11.30 -6.58 1.41
C MET A 1 10.41 -7.24 2.46
N PRO A 2 10.62 -6.99 3.77
CA PRO A 2 9.73 -7.55 4.78
C PRO A 2 8.32 -6.95 4.59
N PRO A 3 7.26 -7.76 4.70
CA PRO A 3 5.92 -7.26 4.49
C PRO A 3 5.46 -6.38 5.66
N LEU A 4 4.47 -5.52 5.43
CA LEU A 4 3.97 -4.63 6.49
C LEU A 4 3.38 -5.45 7.66
N PRO A 5 3.41 -4.89 8.89
CA PRO A 5 2.86 -5.55 10.07
C PRO A 5 1.43 -6.07 9.83
N GLY A 6 1.20 -7.35 10.11
CA GLY A 6 -0.09 -8.02 9.92
C GLY A 6 -0.25 -8.76 8.59
N ALA A 7 0.73 -8.70 7.67
CA ALA A 7 0.74 -9.51 6.46
C ALA A 7 0.91 -11.00 6.76
N GLU A 8 1.62 -11.36 7.84
CA GLU A 8 1.81 -12.73 8.32
C GLU A 8 0.50 -13.43 8.72
N LEU A 9 -0.55 -12.66 8.98
CA LEU A 9 -1.89 -13.15 9.32
C LEU A 9 -2.77 -13.37 8.08
N VAL A 10 -2.30 -12.96 6.89
CA VAL A 10 -3.06 -13.05 5.64
C VAL A 10 -2.92 -14.45 5.05
N ARG A 11 -3.88 -15.32 5.39
CA ARG A 11 -3.94 -16.71 4.93
C ARG A 11 -5.15 -17.04 4.07
N THR A 12 -6.07 -16.09 3.91
CA THR A 12 -7.32 -16.28 3.18
C THR A 12 -7.64 -15.07 2.31
N PRO A 13 -8.42 -15.23 1.23
CA PRO A 13 -8.86 -14.12 0.39
C PRO A 13 -9.54 -12.99 1.19
N VAL A 14 -10.36 -13.34 2.19
CA VAL A 14 -11.03 -12.36 3.05
C VAL A 14 -10.02 -11.59 3.91
N HIS A 15 -8.98 -12.25 4.43
CA HIS A 15 -7.92 -11.56 5.16
C HIS A 15 -7.16 -10.61 4.23
N LEU A 16 -6.87 -11.05 2.99
CA LEU A 16 -6.18 -10.23 1.99
C LEU A 16 -6.99 -8.97 1.68
N TYR A 17 -8.28 -9.11 1.42
CA TYR A 17 -9.16 -7.98 1.13
C TYR A 17 -9.12 -6.92 2.24
N ARG A 18 -9.24 -7.34 3.50
CA ARG A 18 -9.16 -6.42 4.66
C ARG A 18 -7.78 -5.80 4.82
N TYR A 19 -6.72 -6.58 4.61
CA TYR A 19 -5.33 -6.09 4.66
C TYR A 19 -5.10 -4.98 3.64
N LEU A 20 -5.46 -5.21 2.36
CA LEU A 20 -5.28 -4.24 1.28
C LEU A 20 -6.09 -2.96 1.51
N LEU A 21 -7.30 -3.05 2.08
CA LEU A 21 -8.08 -1.87 2.46
C LEU A 21 -7.43 -1.06 3.60
N ARG A 22 -6.73 -1.71 4.54
CA ARG A 22 -5.93 -1.00 5.56
C ARG A 22 -4.72 -0.33 4.92
N CYS A 23 -4.03 -0.99 3.99
CA CYS A 23 -2.93 -0.40 3.22
C CYS A 23 -3.36 0.86 2.48
N CYS A 24 -4.55 0.85 1.87
CA CYS A 24 -5.09 2.04 1.21
C CYS A 24 -5.16 3.24 2.15
N LYS A 25 -5.52 3.06 3.43
CA LYS A 25 -5.61 4.18 4.39
C LYS A 25 -4.27 4.89 4.65
N GLN A 26 -3.14 4.24 4.33
CA GLN A 26 -1.80 4.82 4.45
C GLN A 26 -1.42 5.70 3.25
N LEU A 27 -2.20 5.67 2.16
CA LEU A 27 -1.93 6.46 0.98
C LEU A 27 -2.25 7.95 1.23
N PRO A 28 -1.44 8.88 0.68
CA PRO A 28 -1.45 10.28 1.07
C PRO A 28 -2.67 11.07 0.61
N THR A 29 -3.33 10.64 -0.48
CA THR A 29 -4.44 11.39 -1.06
C THR A 29 -5.69 10.54 -1.21
N ARG A 30 -6.87 11.17 -1.06
CA ARG A 30 -8.16 10.47 -1.25
C ARG A 30 -8.31 9.87 -2.65
N ALA A 31 -7.80 10.55 -3.68
CA ALA A 31 -7.85 10.06 -5.05
C ALA A 31 -7.07 8.73 -5.21
N MET A 32 -5.86 8.64 -4.64
CA MET A 32 -5.10 7.38 -4.61
C MET A 32 -5.82 6.30 -3.81
N GLN A 33 -6.36 6.65 -2.64
CA GLN A 33 -7.13 5.71 -1.82
C GLN A 33 -8.30 5.10 -2.61
N GLN A 34 -9.09 5.93 -3.29
CA GLN A 34 -10.23 5.48 -4.10
C GLN A 34 -9.77 4.61 -5.28
N HIS A 35 -8.74 5.04 -6.01
CA HIS A 35 -8.20 4.28 -7.13
C HIS A 35 -7.82 2.85 -6.72
N TYR A 36 -7.03 2.70 -5.65
CA TYR A 36 -6.60 1.39 -5.19
C TYR A 36 -7.74 0.59 -4.53
N GLN A 37 -8.69 1.23 -3.83
CA GLN A 37 -9.89 0.54 -3.34
C GLN A 37 -10.71 -0.07 -4.49
N HIS A 38 -10.86 0.65 -5.60
CA HIS A 38 -11.53 0.13 -6.80
C HIS A 38 -10.74 -1.03 -7.42
N ALA A 39 -9.43 -0.90 -7.55
CA ALA A 39 -8.57 -1.96 -8.08
C ALA A 39 -8.65 -3.24 -7.22
N ILE A 40 -8.65 -3.11 -5.88
CA ILE A 40 -8.82 -4.25 -4.96
C ILE A 40 -10.17 -4.94 -5.18
N ARG A 41 -11.26 -4.17 -5.27
CA ARG A 41 -12.60 -4.73 -5.52
C ARG A 41 -12.65 -5.45 -6.87
N GLN A 42 -12.08 -4.87 -7.91
CA GLN A 42 -12.02 -5.51 -9.23
C GLN A 42 -11.21 -6.80 -9.19
N GLY A 43 -10.03 -6.79 -8.59
CA GLY A 43 -9.19 -7.98 -8.44
C GLY A 43 -9.84 -9.07 -7.61
N TYR A 44 -10.64 -8.73 -6.58
CA TYR A 44 -11.39 -9.73 -5.82
C TYR A 44 -12.49 -10.38 -6.68
N ASN A 45 -13.21 -9.57 -7.44
CA ASN A 45 -14.28 -10.06 -8.31
C ASN A 45 -13.75 -10.91 -9.49
N SER A 46 -12.53 -10.68 -9.96
CA SER A 46 -11.96 -11.44 -11.08
C SER A 46 -11.47 -12.84 -10.69
N HIS A 47 -11.39 -13.16 -9.40
CA HIS A 47 -10.90 -14.44 -8.88
C HIS A 47 -11.96 -15.16 -8.02
N THR A 48 -13.25 -14.85 -8.18
CA THR A 48 -14.33 -15.44 -7.36
C THR A 48 -14.47 -16.94 -7.55
N ASP A 49 -14.13 -17.41 -8.75
CA ASP A 49 -14.30 -18.81 -9.16
C ASP A 49 -13.00 -19.63 -9.00
N GLU A 50 -11.93 -19.01 -8.47
CA GLU A 50 -10.67 -19.70 -8.17
C GLU A 50 -10.82 -20.48 -6.85
N ASP A 51 -10.72 -21.80 -6.93
CA ASP A 51 -10.83 -22.73 -5.81
C ASP A 51 -9.54 -23.54 -5.56
N ASP A 52 -8.54 -23.42 -6.43
CA ASP A 52 -7.24 -24.07 -6.24
C ASP A 52 -6.47 -23.40 -5.09
N PRO A 53 -6.19 -24.13 -4.00
CA PRO A 53 -5.52 -23.56 -2.83
C PRO A 53 -4.11 -23.04 -3.13
N GLU A 54 -3.37 -23.65 -4.06
CA GLU A 54 -2.02 -23.19 -4.41
C GLU A 54 -2.08 -21.86 -5.16
N ARG A 55 -3.02 -21.75 -6.11
CA ARG A 55 -3.25 -20.50 -6.86
C ARG A 55 -3.74 -19.38 -5.97
N ILE A 56 -4.69 -19.65 -5.08
CA ILE A 56 -5.16 -18.68 -4.07
C ILE A 56 -3.97 -18.18 -3.25
N GLN A 57 -3.10 -19.07 -2.78
CA GLN A 57 -1.96 -18.68 -1.96
C GLN A 57 -0.95 -17.83 -2.76
N LEU A 58 -0.73 -18.16 -4.04
CA LEU A 58 0.12 -17.37 -4.93
C LEU A 58 -0.45 -15.96 -5.17
N ILE A 59 -1.75 -15.84 -5.43
CA ILE A 59 -2.45 -14.55 -5.59
C ILE A 59 -2.28 -13.71 -4.32
N ILE A 60 -2.48 -14.31 -3.14
CA ILE A 60 -2.28 -13.64 -1.86
C ILE A 60 -0.86 -13.10 -1.72
N GLN A 61 0.16 -13.95 -1.92
CA GLN A 61 1.56 -13.55 -1.79
C GLN A 61 1.92 -12.43 -2.75
N ARG A 62 1.46 -12.53 -4.00
CA ARG A 62 1.72 -11.52 -5.03
C ARG A 62 1.08 -10.19 -4.68
N ALA A 63 -0.19 -10.19 -4.28
CA ALA A 63 -0.91 -8.98 -3.92
C ALA A 63 -0.31 -8.26 -2.69
N ILE A 64 0.19 -9.03 -1.70
CA ILE A 64 0.92 -8.46 -0.56
C ILE A 64 2.21 -7.79 -1.05
N SER A 65 3.01 -8.49 -1.85
CA SER A 65 4.27 -7.95 -2.38
C SER A 65 4.06 -6.69 -3.22
N ASP A 66 3.02 -6.65 -4.04
CA ASP A 66 2.70 -5.47 -4.86
C ASP A 66 2.27 -4.29 -3.97
N ALA A 67 1.48 -4.54 -2.91
CA ALA A 67 1.08 -3.50 -1.96
C ALA A 67 2.27 -2.93 -1.16
N ASP A 68 3.17 -3.78 -0.70
CA ASP A 68 4.37 -3.36 0.04
C ASP A 68 5.27 -2.48 -0.83
N TRP A 69 5.46 -2.86 -2.10
CA TRP A 69 6.24 -2.07 -3.05
C TRP A 69 5.65 -0.68 -3.32
N ILE A 70 4.31 -0.57 -3.41
CA ILE A 70 3.64 0.72 -3.58
C ILE A 70 3.85 1.60 -2.35
N LEU A 71 3.63 1.06 -1.15
CA LEU A 71 3.71 1.85 0.08
C LEU A 71 5.14 2.29 0.40
N ASP A 72 6.14 1.46 0.11
CA ASP A 72 7.55 1.84 0.21
C ASP A 72 7.88 3.02 -0.71
N LYS A 73 7.48 2.94 -1.99
CA LYS A 73 7.67 4.04 -2.95
C LYS A 73 7.03 5.35 -2.50
N VAL A 74 5.80 5.28 -2.01
CA VAL A 74 5.06 6.47 -1.53
C VAL A 74 5.71 7.04 -0.27
N SER A 75 6.16 6.18 0.64
CA SER A 75 6.89 6.57 1.85
C SER A 75 8.18 7.32 1.51
N ILE A 76 9.00 6.78 0.61
CA ILE A 76 10.24 7.41 0.15
C ILE A 76 9.96 8.77 -0.49
N ALA A 77 8.99 8.84 -1.40
CA ALA A 77 8.63 10.10 -2.07
C ALA A 77 8.18 11.18 -1.06
N LEU A 78 7.36 10.81 -0.07
CA LEU A 78 6.93 11.72 0.98
C LEU A 78 8.09 12.16 1.88
N ALA A 79 9.01 11.26 2.23
CA ALA A 79 10.17 11.58 3.05
C ALA A 79 11.10 12.57 2.34
N VAL A 80 11.42 12.32 1.06
CA VAL A 80 12.22 13.23 0.23
C VAL A 80 11.55 14.60 0.10
N PHE A 81 10.24 14.62 -0.18
CA PHE A 81 9.49 15.87 -0.31
C PHE A 81 9.45 16.66 1.01
N LYS A 82 9.24 15.99 2.15
CA LYS A 82 9.28 16.63 3.47
C LYS A 82 10.66 17.20 3.79
N LEU A 83 11.75 16.47 3.51
CA LEU A 83 13.11 16.95 3.74
C LEU A 83 13.41 18.22 2.94
N ILE A 84 13.03 18.26 1.66
CA ILE A 84 13.21 19.45 0.80
C ILE A 84 12.42 20.64 1.33
N LEU A 85 11.18 20.44 1.80
CA LEU A 85 10.36 21.53 2.32
C LEU A 85 10.81 22.06 3.68
N ILE A 86 11.37 21.19 4.54
CA ILE A 86 11.92 21.61 5.84
C ILE A 86 13.15 22.50 5.64
N ASP A 87 14.05 22.15 4.72
CA ASP A 87 15.26 22.92 4.40
C ASP A 87 14.96 24.35 3.89
N GLN A 88 13.84 24.54 3.19
CA GLN A 88 13.41 25.87 2.71
C GLN A 88 12.85 26.77 3.83
N SER A 89 12.44 26.20 4.97
CA SER A 89 11.85 26.97 6.08
C SER A 89 12.89 27.58 7.05
N ASP A 90 14.07 26.97 7.16
CA ASP A 90 15.16 27.44 8.04
C ASP A 90 16.04 28.54 7.41
N ASN A 91 15.96 28.76 6.09
CA ASN A 91 16.73 29.81 5.40
C ASN A 91 16.20 31.24 5.62
N SER A 92 15.20 31.42 6.49
CA SER A 92 14.67 32.74 6.89
C SER A 92 15.29 33.30 8.17
N MET A 93 16.11 32.51 8.89
CA MET A 93 16.65 32.87 10.21
C MET A 93 18.06 33.52 10.19
N TRP A 94 18.65 33.75 9.01
CA TRP A 94 19.98 34.38 8.85
C TRP A 94 19.94 35.68 8.06
N LYS A 95 18.84 36.43 8.14
CA LYS A 95 18.75 37.81 7.63
C LYS A 95 18.60 38.79 8.79
N ASP A 96 19.70 39.01 9.49
CA ASP A 96 19.93 40.20 10.32
C ASP A 96 21.33 40.74 10.03
#